data_AF-A0A4Q5QIV3-F1
#
_entry.id   AF-A0A4Q5QIV3-F1
#
_cell.length_a   1.000
_cell.length_b   1.000
_cell.length_c   1.000
_cell.angle_alpha   90.00
_cell.angle_beta   90.00
_cell.angle_gamma   90.00
#
_symmetry.space_group_name_H-M   'P 1'
#
loop_
_entity.id
_entity.type
_entity.pdbx_description
1 polymer ?
#
loop_
_entity_poly.entity_id
_entity_poly.type
_entity_poly.pdbx_seq_one_letter_code
_entity_poly.pdbx_strand_id
1 'polypeptide(L)'
;VIDQLEICQQKSGNGYLGGIPGGPAMWQQVKAGNIQANSFGLNQKWVPWYNLHKTYAGLRDAYLLAGNAKAKVMLIKLTDWCLDLTANLSDAQIQDMLRAEQGGLNEVFADVADITGDARYLKLAQRFSQQTLLQPLLQGQDKLNGLHANTQIPKVIGYERIAEVGGDPAWRNAATFFWQTVVEHRTVSIGGNSVSEHFQPATDFTSMLESKEGPETCNTYNMLKLSKDLYLTSGDTKYLDYYERATYNHILSSQHPGTGRMPAVRSAGARLTSTGASSMG
;
A
#
# COMPACT_ATOMS: atom_id res chain seq x y z
N VAL A 1 22.38 0.87 -7.80
CA VAL A 1 20.97 0.70 -8.21
C VAL A 1 20.37 2.00 -8.72
N ILE A 2 20.36 3.09 -7.94
CA ILE A 2 19.79 4.39 -8.36
C ILE A 2 20.35 4.85 -9.72
N ASP A 3 21.66 4.77 -9.94
CA ASP A 3 22.26 5.18 -11.23
C ASP A 3 21.72 4.39 -12.44
N GLN A 4 21.44 3.10 -12.26
CA GLN A 4 20.88 2.26 -13.33
C GLN A 4 19.42 2.59 -13.60
N LEU A 5 18.64 2.86 -12.55
CA LEU A 5 17.27 3.34 -12.69
C LEU A 5 17.20 4.72 -13.35
N GLU A 6 18.16 5.60 -13.05
CA GLU A 6 18.27 6.92 -13.68
C GLU A 6 18.50 6.80 -15.19
N ILE A 7 19.43 5.94 -15.62
CA ILE A 7 19.67 5.66 -17.05
C ILE A 7 18.36 5.21 -17.73
N CYS A 8 17.59 4.32 -17.09
CA CYS A 8 16.30 3.86 -17.61
C CYS A 8 15.25 4.99 -17.71
N GLN A 9 15.17 5.85 -16.69
CA GLN A 9 14.22 6.98 -16.68
C GLN A 9 14.59 8.02 -17.74
N GLN A 10 15.90 8.31 -17.89
CA GLN A 10 16.41 9.20 -18.94
C GLN A 10 16.10 8.66 -20.33
N LYS A 11 16.29 7.36 -20.55
CA LYS A 11 15.94 6.70 -21.83
C LYS A 11 14.44 6.74 -22.13
N SER A 12 13.58 6.75 -21.11
CA SER A 12 12.13 6.91 -21.27
C SER A 12 11.74 8.33 -21.67
N GLY A 13 12.55 9.34 -21.30
CA GLY A 13 12.46 10.73 -21.78
C GLY A 13 11.30 11.56 -21.24
N ASN A 14 10.28 10.95 -20.62
CA ASN A 14 9.06 11.60 -20.13
C ASN A 14 8.86 11.48 -18.62
N GLY A 15 9.88 11.03 -17.87
CA GLY A 15 9.82 10.81 -16.42
C GLY A 15 9.32 9.42 -16.00
N TYR A 16 8.77 8.62 -16.92
CA TYR A 16 8.33 7.26 -16.63
C TYR A 16 9.50 6.35 -16.21
N LEU A 17 9.26 5.53 -15.19
CA LEU A 17 10.17 4.51 -14.70
C LEU A 17 9.35 3.32 -14.16
N GLY A 18 9.33 2.22 -14.90
CA GLY A 18 8.60 1.02 -14.50
C GLY A 18 9.02 -0.22 -15.28
N GLY A 19 8.88 -1.38 -14.64
CA GLY A 19 9.28 -2.69 -15.19
C GLY A 19 8.14 -3.49 -15.85
N ILE A 20 6.95 -2.90 -16.01
CA ILE A 20 5.76 -3.60 -16.51
C ILE A 20 5.94 -3.94 -18.00
N PRO A 21 5.84 -5.23 -18.41
CA PRO A 21 5.93 -5.59 -19.83
C PRO A 21 4.85 -4.91 -20.67
N GLY A 22 5.27 -4.13 -21.67
CA GLY A 22 4.35 -3.31 -22.48
C GLY A 22 3.70 -2.14 -21.72
N GLY A 23 4.29 -1.73 -20.58
CA GLY A 23 3.80 -0.63 -19.75
C GLY A 23 3.60 0.68 -20.51
N PRO A 24 4.57 1.18 -21.29
CA PRO A 24 4.40 2.43 -22.04
C PRO A 24 3.15 2.46 -22.93
N ALA A 25 2.89 1.40 -23.69
CA ALA A 25 1.70 1.30 -24.54
C ALA A 25 0.40 1.26 -23.71
N MET A 26 0.40 0.53 -22.59
CA MET A 26 -0.73 0.48 -21.68
C MET A 26 -1.02 1.86 -21.06
N TRP A 27 0.01 2.58 -20.61
CA TRP A 27 -0.16 3.92 -20.05
C TRP A 27 -0.67 4.93 -21.09
N GLN A 28 -0.31 4.79 -22.37
CA GLN A 28 -0.91 5.62 -23.43
C GLN A 28 -2.41 5.35 -23.60
N GLN A 29 -2.85 4.09 -23.48
CA GLN A 29 -4.29 3.77 -23.48
C GLN A 29 -5.00 4.42 -22.29
N VAL A 30 -4.42 4.32 -21.10
CA VAL A 30 -4.93 4.98 -19.89
C VAL A 30 -5.00 6.49 -20.09
N LYS A 31 -3.95 7.13 -20.63
CA LYS A 31 -3.91 8.58 -20.93
C LYS A 31 -5.04 9.00 -21.88
N ALA A 32 -5.37 8.14 -22.85
CA ALA A 32 -6.46 8.34 -23.78
C ALA A 32 -7.86 8.04 -23.19
N GLY A 33 -7.94 7.68 -21.91
CA GLY A 33 -9.20 7.35 -21.22
C GLY A 33 -9.69 5.92 -21.45
N ASN A 34 -8.93 5.06 -22.14
CA ASN A 34 -9.26 3.64 -22.28
C ASN A 34 -8.78 2.86 -21.05
N ILE A 35 -9.70 2.68 -20.11
CA ILE A 35 -9.46 2.08 -18.80
C ILE A 35 -10.25 0.79 -18.70
N GLN A 36 -9.54 -0.32 -18.50
CA GLN A 36 -10.11 -1.65 -18.30
C GLN A 36 -9.56 -2.21 -16.98
N ALA A 37 -10.20 -1.82 -15.88
CA ALA A 37 -9.79 -2.18 -14.55
C ALA A 37 -10.60 -3.36 -13.98
N ASN A 38 -9.91 -4.23 -13.26
CA ASN A 38 -10.46 -5.19 -12.29
C ASN A 38 -9.54 -5.21 -11.06
N SER A 39 -9.88 -5.97 -10.01
CA SER A 39 -9.15 -5.95 -8.73
C SER A 39 -7.63 -6.10 -8.86
N PHE A 40 -7.15 -6.92 -9.79
CA PHE A 40 -5.73 -7.22 -9.97
C PHE A 40 -5.19 -6.83 -11.35
N GLY A 41 -5.97 -6.11 -12.15
CA GLY A 41 -5.69 -5.92 -13.57
C GLY A 41 -6.03 -4.53 -14.05
N LEU A 42 -5.13 -3.93 -14.83
CA LEU A 42 -5.41 -2.73 -15.60
C LEU A 42 -4.91 -2.94 -17.03
N ASN A 43 -5.83 -2.92 -17.99
CA ASN A 43 -5.54 -3.12 -19.41
C ASN A 43 -4.66 -4.37 -19.64
N GLN A 44 -5.08 -5.49 -19.03
CA GLN A 44 -4.42 -6.80 -19.10
C GLN A 44 -3.01 -6.86 -18.47
N LYS A 45 -2.62 -5.87 -17.66
CA LYS A 45 -1.39 -5.90 -16.86
C LYS A 45 -1.72 -6.21 -15.41
N TRP A 46 -0.91 -7.07 -14.78
CA TRP A 46 -1.07 -7.45 -13.39
C TRP A 46 -0.63 -6.30 -12.47
N VAL A 47 -1.58 -5.74 -11.71
CA VAL A 47 -1.39 -4.70 -10.68
C VAL A 47 -0.32 -3.64 -11.01
N PRO A 48 -0.38 -2.96 -12.17
CA PRO A 48 0.70 -2.08 -12.61
C PRO A 48 0.88 -0.87 -11.69
N TRP A 49 -0.19 -0.38 -11.06
CA TRP A 49 -0.09 0.70 -10.07
C TRP A 49 0.62 0.25 -8.80
N TYR A 50 0.29 -0.94 -8.27
CA TYR A 50 1.01 -1.54 -7.15
C TYR A 50 2.50 -1.75 -7.44
N ASN A 51 2.84 -2.12 -8.68
CA ASN A 51 4.23 -2.26 -9.13
C ASN A 51 4.96 -0.92 -9.07
N LEU A 52 4.40 0.11 -9.73
CA LEU A 52 4.98 1.45 -9.72
C LEU A 52 5.08 2.03 -8.30
N HIS A 53 4.10 1.78 -7.44
CA HIS A 53 4.14 2.20 -6.03
C HIS A 53 5.45 1.79 -5.34
N LYS A 54 5.99 0.60 -5.61
CA LYS A 54 7.27 0.17 -5.01
C LYS A 54 8.44 1.01 -5.51
N THR A 55 8.44 1.40 -6.78
CA THR A 55 9.44 2.32 -7.33
C THR A 55 9.33 3.70 -6.69
N TYR A 56 8.10 4.24 -6.56
CA TYR A 56 7.86 5.52 -5.88
C TYR A 56 8.36 5.50 -4.43
N ALA A 57 7.93 4.51 -3.65
CA ALA A 57 8.33 4.35 -2.26
C ALA A 57 9.85 4.16 -2.12
N GLY A 58 10.47 3.34 -2.98
CA GLY A 58 11.92 3.14 -2.95
C GLY A 58 12.74 4.39 -3.27
N LEU A 59 12.29 5.21 -4.24
CA LEU A 59 12.94 6.49 -4.54
C LEU A 59 12.76 7.50 -3.40
N ARG A 60 11.57 7.57 -2.81
CA ARG A 60 11.30 8.39 -1.62
C ARG A 60 12.21 7.98 -0.47
N ASP A 61 12.29 6.70 -0.15
CA ASP A 61 13.08 6.20 0.98
C ASP A 61 14.58 6.41 0.75
N ALA A 62 15.07 6.23 -0.48
CA ALA A 62 16.45 6.54 -0.83
C ALA A 62 16.79 8.03 -0.60
N TYR A 63 15.83 8.94 -0.78
CA TYR A 63 16.02 10.35 -0.45
C TYR A 63 15.90 10.61 1.06
N LEU A 64 14.79 10.21 1.69
CA LEU A 64 14.49 10.55 3.09
C LEU A 64 15.43 9.87 4.08
N LEU A 65 15.82 8.62 3.83
CA LEU A 65 16.64 7.84 4.76
C LEU A 65 18.14 7.93 4.45
N ALA A 66 18.51 8.06 3.18
CA ALA A 66 19.91 8.05 2.75
C ALA A 66 20.40 9.37 2.13
N GLY A 67 19.57 10.42 2.09
CA GLY A 67 19.95 11.74 1.56
C GLY A 67 20.24 11.75 0.05
N ASN A 68 19.77 10.75 -0.71
CA ASN A 68 20.09 10.64 -2.12
C ASN A 68 19.32 11.66 -2.97
N ALA A 69 19.97 12.79 -3.27
CA ALA A 69 19.37 13.88 -4.06
C ALA A 69 18.97 13.47 -5.48
N LYS A 70 19.68 12.50 -6.09
CA LYS A 70 19.32 11.96 -7.40
C LYS A 70 17.98 11.21 -7.35
N ALA A 71 17.76 10.40 -6.32
CA ALA A 71 16.49 9.73 -6.10
C ALA A 71 15.32 10.72 -5.93
N LYS A 72 15.53 11.86 -5.22
CA LYS A 72 14.55 12.94 -5.15
C LYS A 72 14.16 13.47 -6.53
N VAL A 73 15.14 13.78 -7.38
CA VAL A 73 14.88 14.28 -8.74
C VAL A 73 14.10 13.25 -9.56
N MET A 74 14.48 11.98 -9.48
CA MET A 74 13.80 10.90 -10.18
C MET A 74 12.35 10.71 -9.70
N LEU A 75 12.13 10.80 -8.38
CA LEU A 75 10.81 10.73 -7.75
C LEU A 75 9.90 11.83 -8.29
N ILE A 76 10.36 13.08 -8.26
CA ILE A 76 9.60 14.24 -8.76
C ILE A 76 9.24 14.04 -10.24
N LYS A 77 10.21 13.66 -11.08
CA LYS A 77 9.96 13.39 -12.51
C LYS A 77 8.93 12.27 -12.74
N LEU A 78 8.96 11.23 -11.91
CA LEU A 78 8.00 10.13 -12.00
C LEU A 78 6.60 10.59 -11.58
N THR A 79 6.49 11.43 -10.54
CA THR A 79 5.22 12.02 -10.12
C THR A 79 4.68 13.02 -11.13
N ASP A 80 5.53 13.83 -11.77
CA ASP A 80 5.16 14.72 -12.87
C ASP A 80 4.65 13.95 -14.08
N TRP A 81 5.26 12.80 -14.40
CA TRP A 81 4.74 11.88 -15.40
C TRP A 81 3.32 11.41 -15.06
N CYS A 82 3.03 11.11 -13.78
CA CYS A 82 1.69 10.70 -13.35
C CYS A 82 0.66 11.85 -13.42
N LEU A 83 1.08 13.08 -13.10
CA LEU A 83 0.26 14.27 -13.33
C LEU A 83 -0.14 14.41 -14.81
N ASP A 84 0.83 14.29 -15.73
CA ASP A 84 0.57 14.35 -17.17
C ASP A 84 -0.31 13.19 -17.66
N LEU A 85 -0.06 11.97 -17.17
CA LEU A 85 -0.86 10.78 -17.50
C LEU A 85 -2.35 10.98 -17.16
N THR A 86 -2.63 11.63 -16.02
CA THR A 86 -3.98 11.74 -15.45
C THR A 86 -4.63 13.11 -15.65
N ALA A 87 -3.96 14.02 -16.36
CA ALA A 87 -4.40 15.41 -16.54
C ALA A 87 -5.78 15.53 -17.19
N ASN A 88 -6.08 14.65 -18.16
CA ASN A 88 -7.33 14.67 -18.93
C ASN A 88 -8.36 13.64 -18.46
N LEU A 89 -8.08 12.90 -17.39
CA LEU A 89 -9.00 11.91 -16.85
C LEU A 89 -9.95 12.59 -15.86
N SER A 90 -11.25 12.30 -15.98
CA SER A 90 -12.23 12.66 -14.97
C SER A 90 -11.98 11.91 -13.66
N ASP A 91 -12.53 12.42 -12.55
CA ASP A 91 -12.44 11.72 -11.27
C ASP A 91 -13.13 10.35 -11.31
N ALA A 92 -14.22 10.21 -12.08
CA ALA A 92 -14.86 8.91 -12.30
C ALA A 92 -13.93 7.91 -13.00
N GLN A 93 -13.18 8.35 -14.02
CA GLN A 93 -12.18 7.51 -14.70
C GLN A 93 -11.02 7.14 -13.77
N ILE A 94 -10.54 8.06 -12.95
CA ILE A 94 -9.51 7.74 -11.95
C ILE A 94 -10.07 6.72 -10.95
N GLN A 95 -11.28 6.92 -10.41
CA GLN A 95 -11.87 5.98 -9.47
C GLN A 95 -12.13 4.59 -10.08
N ASP A 96 -12.50 4.51 -11.36
CA ASP A 96 -12.59 3.24 -12.09
C ASP A 96 -11.21 2.57 -12.21
N MET A 97 -10.19 3.32 -12.58
CA MET A 97 -8.81 2.84 -12.64
C MET A 97 -8.30 2.32 -11.28
N LEU A 98 -8.67 2.98 -10.18
CA LEU A 98 -8.31 2.61 -8.80
C LEU A 98 -9.05 1.35 -8.29
N ARG A 99 -9.93 0.73 -9.09
CA ARG A 99 -10.40 -0.63 -8.81
C ARG A 99 -9.26 -1.64 -8.89
N ALA A 100 -8.26 -1.39 -9.75
CA ALA A 100 -7.03 -2.16 -9.76
C ALA A 100 -6.14 -1.78 -8.58
N GLU A 101 -5.57 -2.78 -7.92
CA GLU A 101 -4.70 -2.58 -6.78
C GLU A 101 -3.55 -1.60 -7.08
N GLN A 102 -3.50 -0.55 -6.27
CA GLN A 102 -2.61 0.59 -6.41
C GLN A 102 -1.57 0.72 -5.28
N GLY A 103 -1.67 -0.11 -4.24
CA GLY A 103 -0.89 0.07 -3.03
C GLY A 103 -1.10 1.46 -2.40
N GLY A 104 -0.03 2.09 -1.91
CA GLY A 104 -0.05 3.39 -1.22
C GLY A 104 0.43 4.54 -2.09
N LEU A 105 0.00 4.63 -3.36
CA LEU A 105 0.38 5.77 -4.22
C LEU A 105 -0.06 7.11 -3.65
N ASN A 106 -1.25 7.15 -3.04
CA ASN A 106 -1.76 8.34 -2.37
C ASN A 106 -0.84 8.81 -1.23
N GLU A 107 -0.29 7.88 -0.44
CA GLU A 107 0.74 8.18 0.57
C GLU A 107 1.98 8.84 -0.07
N VAL A 108 2.56 8.20 -1.09
CA VAL A 108 3.81 8.72 -1.68
C VAL A 108 3.58 10.06 -2.38
N PHE A 109 2.41 10.30 -2.98
CA PHE A 109 2.10 11.61 -3.56
C PHE A 109 1.97 12.70 -2.49
N ALA A 110 1.43 12.38 -1.31
CA ALA A 110 1.43 13.30 -0.18
C ALA A 110 2.87 13.57 0.32
N ASP A 111 3.74 12.56 0.35
CA ASP A 111 5.16 12.76 0.64
C ASP A 111 5.85 13.68 -0.37
N VAL A 112 5.57 13.53 -1.66
CA VAL A 112 6.15 14.43 -2.68
C VAL A 112 5.64 15.86 -2.49
N ALA A 113 4.38 16.04 -2.09
CA ALA A 113 3.85 17.36 -1.75
C ALA A 113 4.63 17.99 -0.59
N ASP A 114 4.89 17.24 0.47
CA ASP A 114 5.67 17.70 1.63
C ASP A 114 7.14 17.99 1.28
N ILE A 115 7.77 17.10 0.50
CA ILE A 115 9.17 17.23 0.05
C ILE A 115 9.41 18.47 -0.83
N THR A 116 8.40 18.90 -1.59
CA THR A 116 8.51 19.96 -2.61
C THR A 116 7.81 21.26 -2.24
N GLY A 117 6.82 21.22 -1.36
CA GLY A 117 5.89 22.31 -1.09
C GLY A 117 4.86 22.57 -2.21
N ASP A 118 4.81 21.73 -3.26
CA ASP A 118 3.88 21.93 -4.38
C ASP A 118 2.55 21.22 -4.16
N ALA A 119 1.49 22.02 -4.00
CA ALA A 119 0.13 21.56 -3.72
C ALA A 119 -0.47 20.70 -4.85
N ARG A 120 0.08 20.69 -6.07
CA ARG A 120 -0.38 19.81 -7.15
C ARG A 120 -0.25 18.33 -6.78
N TYR A 121 0.79 17.97 -6.03
CA TYR A 121 1.01 16.59 -5.60
C TYR A 121 0.04 16.16 -4.51
N LEU A 122 -0.34 17.07 -3.60
CA LEU A 122 -1.38 16.78 -2.60
C LEU A 122 -2.74 16.58 -3.27
N LYS A 123 -3.08 17.39 -4.29
CA LYS A 123 -4.28 17.17 -5.10
C LYS A 123 -4.24 15.82 -5.82
N LEU A 124 -3.08 15.42 -6.36
CA LEU A 124 -2.91 14.09 -6.97
C LEU A 124 -3.12 12.98 -5.94
N ALA A 125 -2.57 13.12 -4.73
CA ALA A 125 -2.75 12.18 -3.62
C ALA A 125 -4.24 11.99 -3.26
N GLN A 126 -4.97 13.10 -3.18
CA GLN A 126 -6.42 13.09 -2.93
C GLN A 126 -7.18 12.42 -4.07
N ARG A 127 -6.85 12.68 -5.34
CA ARG A 127 -7.46 12.01 -6.50
C ARG A 127 -7.18 10.52 -6.53
N PHE A 128 -5.99 10.09 -6.09
CA PHE A 128 -5.59 8.68 -5.98
C PHE A 128 -6.11 7.98 -4.71
N SER A 129 -6.96 8.65 -3.93
CA SER A 129 -7.61 8.07 -2.76
C SER A 129 -8.96 7.46 -3.14
N GLN A 130 -9.06 6.14 -3.01
CA GLN A 130 -10.24 5.40 -3.48
C GLN A 130 -11.47 5.71 -2.60
N GLN A 131 -12.50 6.28 -3.21
CA GLN A 131 -13.68 6.79 -2.50
C GLN A 131 -14.58 5.66 -1.97
N THR A 132 -14.61 4.51 -2.63
CA THR A 132 -15.41 3.35 -2.20
C THR A 132 -14.95 2.78 -0.86
N LEU A 133 -13.68 2.98 -0.48
CA LEU A 133 -13.14 2.65 0.84
C LEU A 133 -13.23 3.85 1.80
N LEU A 134 -12.84 5.04 1.34
CA LEU A 134 -12.77 6.24 2.19
C LEU A 134 -14.15 6.66 2.74
N GLN A 135 -15.18 6.68 1.89
CA GLN A 135 -16.50 7.22 2.29
C GLN A 135 -17.17 6.44 3.42
N PRO A 136 -17.21 5.08 3.42
CA PRO A 136 -17.66 4.33 4.58
C PRO A 136 -16.86 4.61 5.86
N LEU A 137 -15.53 4.72 5.76
CA LEU A 137 -14.66 4.98 6.91
C LEU A 137 -14.90 6.37 7.52
N LEU A 138 -15.13 7.39 6.69
CA LEU A 138 -15.53 8.74 7.13
C LEU A 138 -16.86 8.74 7.91
N GLN A 139 -17.73 7.77 7.61
CA GLN A 139 -19.03 7.58 8.26
C GLN A 139 -18.96 6.61 9.45
N GLY A 140 -17.76 6.13 9.83
CA GLY A 140 -17.60 5.13 10.88
C GLY A 140 -18.24 3.77 10.55
N GLN A 141 -18.26 3.39 9.27
CA GLN A 141 -18.84 2.12 8.79
C GLN A 141 -17.75 1.13 8.39
N ASP A 142 -17.77 -0.05 9.01
CA ASP A 142 -16.97 -1.19 8.59
C ASP A 142 -17.65 -1.90 7.40
N LYS A 143 -17.06 -1.75 6.21
CA LYS A 143 -17.44 -2.49 4.98
C LYS A 143 -16.29 -3.34 4.43
N LEU A 144 -15.49 -3.91 5.33
CA LEU A 144 -14.27 -4.63 4.96
C LEU A 144 -14.47 -6.10 4.59
N ASN A 145 -15.62 -6.71 4.93
CA ASN A 145 -15.88 -8.13 4.68
C ASN A 145 -15.65 -8.51 3.21
N GLY A 146 -14.84 -9.55 2.99
CA GLY A 146 -14.53 -10.08 1.66
C GLY A 146 -13.57 -9.21 0.84
N LEU A 147 -13.09 -8.07 1.35
CA LEU A 147 -12.06 -7.29 0.67
C LEU A 147 -10.69 -7.91 0.88
N HIS A 148 -9.86 -7.88 -0.16
CA HIS A 148 -8.45 -8.24 -0.07
C HIS A 148 -7.73 -7.26 0.87
N ALA A 149 -7.20 -7.75 1.98
CA ALA A 149 -6.80 -6.93 3.13
C ALA A 149 -5.60 -6.04 2.80
N ASN A 150 -4.53 -6.62 2.23
CA ASN A 150 -3.31 -5.89 1.89
C ASN A 150 -3.52 -4.82 0.82
N THR A 151 -4.60 -4.91 0.04
CA THR A 151 -4.97 -3.87 -0.92
C THR A 151 -5.57 -2.65 -0.22
N GLN A 152 -6.22 -2.82 0.94
CA GLN A 152 -6.89 -1.71 1.63
C GLN A 152 -5.95 -0.94 2.57
N ILE A 153 -5.12 -1.65 3.35
CA ILE A 153 -4.30 -1.02 4.41
C ILE A 153 -3.39 0.10 3.87
N PRO A 154 -2.66 -0.07 2.73
CA PRO A 154 -1.84 1.00 2.16
C PRO A 154 -2.64 2.24 1.72
N LYS A 155 -3.88 2.07 1.27
CA LYS A 155 -4.75 3.21 0.93
C LYS A 155 -5.05 4.04 2.17
N VAL A 156 -5.29 3.35 3.30
CA VAL A 156 -5.59 3.97 4.59
C VAL A 156 -4.38 4.67 5.20
N ILE A 157 -3.18 4.09 5.08
CA ILE A 157 -1.92 4.78 5.41
C ILE A 157 -1.84 6.10 4.62
N GLY A 158 -2.18 6.07 3.33
CA GLY A 158 -2.23 7.29 2.54
C GLY A 158 -3.30 8.28 2.99
N TYR A 159 -4.41 7.84 3.58
CA TYR A 159 -5.40 8.77 4.15
C TYR A 159 -4.84 9.52 5.35
N GLU A 160 -4.15 8.82 6.26
CA GLU A 160 -3.45 9.45 7.39
C GLU A 160 -2.38 10.43 6.88
N ARG A 161 -1.55 10.01 5.92
CA ARG A 161 -0.50 10.88 5.39
C ARG A 161 -1.05 12.13 4.71
N ILE A 162 -2.19 12.02 4.00
CA ILE A 162 -2.89 13.18 3.43
C ILE A 162 -3.44 14.09 4.54
N ALA A 163 -3.91 13.54 5.67
CA ALA A 163 -4.33 14.33 6.82
C ALA A 163 -3.16 15.09 7.47
N GLU A 164 -1.99 14.46 7.57
CA GLU A 164 -0.75 15.10 8.07
C GLU A 164 -0.32 16.27 7.19
N VAL A 165 -0.25 16.07 5.88
CA VAL A 165 0.26 17.08 4.95
C VAL A 165 -0.80 18.15 4.63
N GLY A 166 -2.07 17.75 4.52
CA GLY A 166 -3.18 18.62 4.13
C GLY A 166 -3.94 19.27 5.29
N GLY A 167 -3.81 18.74 6.50
CA GLY A 167 -4.43 19.30 7.71
C GLY A 167 -5.93 18.98 7.89
N ASP A 168 -6.52 18.08 7.09
CA ASP A 168 -7.93 17.67 7.24
C ASP A 168 -8.07 16.52 8.26
N PRO A 169 -8.63 16.78 9.47
CA PRO A 169 -8.77 15.75 10.49
C PRO A 169 -9.77 14.65 10.13
N ALA A 170 -10.68 14.86 9.17
CA ALA A 170 -11.64 13.84 8.77
C ALA A 170 -10.95 12.60 8.19
N TRP A 171 -9.88 12.80 7.42
CA TRP A 171 -9.09 11.72 6.83
C TRP A 171 -8.33 10.91 7.89
N ARG A 172 -7.80 11.59 8.92
CA ARG A 172 -7.21 10.96 10.10
C ARG A 172 -8.23 10.15 10.90
N ASN A 173 -9.43 10.69 11.07
CA ASN A 173 -10.51 9.98 11.77
C ASN A 173 -10.90 8.69 11.02
N ALA A 174 -10.96 8.73 9.68
CA ALA A 174 -11.18 7.53 8.86
C ALA A 174 -10.06 6.49 9.03
N ALA A 175 -8.80 6.92 9.06
CA ALA A 175 -7.65 6.03 9.30
C ALA A 175 -7.65 5.44 10.71
N THR A 176 -7.97 6.25 11.72
CA THR A 176 -8.12 5.83 13.11
C THR A 176 -9.23 4.80 13.27
N PHE A 177 -10.40 5.05 12.69
CA PHE A 177 -11.53 4.14 12.71
C PHE A 177 -11.20 2.79 12.04
N PHE A 178 -10.54 2.82 10.88
CA PHE A 178 -10.08 1.61 10.21
C PHE A 178 -9.12 0.81 11.10
N TRP A 179 -8.12 1.48 11.67
CA TRP A 179 -7.13 0.83 12.53
C TRP A 179 -7.83 0.15 13.72
N GLN A 180 -8.70 0.88 14.41
CA GLN A 180 -9.43 0.38 15.58
C GLN A 180 -10.25 -0.86 15.21
N THR A 181 -11.03 -0.76 14.13
CA THR A 181 -11.86 -1.85 13.63
C THR A 181 -11.04 -3.10 13.30
N VAL A 182 -9.90 -2.94 12.61
CA VAL A 182 -9.05 -4.07 12.23
C VAL A 182 -8.38 -4.70 13.46
N VAL A 183 -7.85 -3.89 14.38
CA VAL A 183 -7.14 -4.37 15.57
C VAL A 183 -8.07 -5.00 16.60
N GLU A 184 -9.25 -4.43 16.82
CA GLU A 184 -10.18 -4.88 17.87
C GLU A 184 -11.09 -6.03 17.40
N HIS A 185 -11.39 -6.12 16.11
CA HIS A 185 -12.41 -7.06 15.62
C HIS A 185 -11.93 -8.06 14.56
N ARG A 186 -10.74 -7.86 13.98
CA ARG A 186 -10.28 -8.67 12.82
C ARG A 186 -8.88 -9.24 12.97
N THR A 187 -8.25 -9.02 14.13
CA THR A 187 -6.86 -9.40 14.41
C THR A 187 -6.79 -10.54 15.42
N VAL A 188 -5.93 -11.53 15.15
CA VAL A 188 -5.67 -12.65 16.08
C VAL A 188 -4.51 -12.35 17.03
N SER A 189 -4.25 -13.23 17.98
CA SER A 189 -3.27 -13.04 19.08
C SER A 189 -1.86 -12.64 18.63
N ILE A 190 -1.41 -13.12 17.47
CA ILE A 190 -0.09 -12.76 16.92
C ILE A 190 -0.03 -11.33 16.34
N GLY A 191 -1.16 -10.62 16.24
CA GLY A 191 -1.25 -9.26 15.68
C GLY A 191 -1.55 -9.20 14.19
N GLY A 192 -1.68 -10.35 13.52
CA GLY A 192 -2.07 -10.46 12.11
C GLY A 192 -3.57 -10.59 11.87
N ASN A 193 -3.99 -10.36 10.63
CA ASN A 193 -5.38 -10.44 10.17
C ASN A 193 -5.46 -11.09 8.78
N SER A 194 -6.69 -11.32 8.31
CA SER A 194 -7.09 -12.00 7.06
C SER A 194 -6.91 -13.53 7.05
N VAL A 195 -7.67 -14.17 6.17
CA VAL A 195 -7.56 -15.58 5.80
C VAL A 195 -7.59 -15.64 4.27
N SER A 196 -6.66 -16.38 3.66
CA SER A 196 -6.48 -16.41 2.20
C SER A 196 -6.45 -14.99 1.62
N GLU A 197 -5.75 -14.07 2.29
CA GLU A 197 -5.56 -12.65 1.93
C GLU A 197 -6.81 -11.74 2.06
N HIS A 198 -7.96 -12.26 2.49
CA HIS A 198 -9.22 -11.50 2.58
C HIS A 198 -9.69 -11.31 4.02
N PHE A 199 -10.34 -10.18 4.30
CA PHE A 199 -11.02 -9.97 5.58
C PHE A 199 -12.25 -10.89 5.69
N GLN A 200 -12.19 -11.86 6.59
CA GLN A 200 -13.35 -12.65 7.00
C GLN A 200 -14.38 -11.79 7.76
N PRO A 201 -15.65 -12.22 7.91
CA PRO A 201 -16.60 -11.54 8.78
C PRO A 201 -16.04 -11.36 10.20
N ALA A 202 -16.16 -10.16 10.77
CA ALA A 202 -15.65 -9.86 12.12
C ALA A 202 -16.26 -10.73 13.23
N THR A 203 -17.41 -11.36 12.96
CA THR A 203 -18.13 -12.24 13.90
C THR A 203 -17.90 -13.73 13.65
N ASP A 204 -17.07 -14.10 12.67
CA ASP A 204 -16.83 -15.51 12.31
C ASP A 204 -15.34 -15.76 12.02
N PHE A 205 -14.68 -16.45 12.96
CA PHE A 205 -13.28 -16.84 12.87
C PHE A 205 -13.09 -18.33 12.52
N THR A 206 -14.14 -19.02 12.08
CA THR A 206 -14.06 -20.46 11.73
C THR A 206 -12.97 -20.70 10.68
N SER A 207 -12.97 -19.90 9.61
CA SER A 207 -11.96 -20.00 8.54
C SER A 207 -10.53 -19.71 9.03
N MET A 208 -10.36 -18.84 10.03
CA MET A 208 -9.06 -18.54 10.64
C MET A 208 -8.47 -19.75 11.38
N LEU A 209 -9.33 -20.56 11.99
CA LEU A 209 -8.93 -21.77 12.70
C LEU A 209 -8.68 -22.96 11.77
N GLU A 210 -9.48 -23.08 10.70
CA GLU A 210 -9.46 -24.25 9.81
C GLU A 210 -8.49 -24.11 8.63
N SER A 211 -8.25 -22.88 8.16
CA SER A 211 -7.41 -22.65 6.98
C SER A 211 -5.91 -22.77 7.29
N LYS A 212 -5.17 -23.32 6.32
CA LYS A 212 -3.70 -23.27 6.31
C LYS A 212 -3.19 -21.88 5.91
N GLU A 213 -4.01 -21.09 5.22
CA GLU A 213 -3.73 -19.74 4.77
C GLU A 213 -4.27 -18.71 5.77
N GLY A 214 -3.68 -18.66 6.96
CA GLY A 214 -4.03 -17.68 7.98
C GLY A 214 -3.49 -16.27 7.69
N PRO A 215 -3.07 -15.50 8.72
CA PRO A 215 -2.65 -14.12 8.50
C PRO A 215 -1.46 -13.95 7.56
N GLU A 216 -1.59 -13.00 6.63
CA GLU A 216 -0.52 -12.56 5.73
C GLU A 216 0.43 -11.57 6.42
N THR A 217 1.74 -11.72 6.17
CA THR A 217 2.78 -10.88 6.77
C THR A 217 2.68 -9.43 6.30
N CYS A 218 2.36 -9.18 5.03
CA CYS A 218 2.24 -7.84 4.45
C CYS A 218 1.20 -6.98 5.18
N ASN A 219 0.07 -7.59 5.58
CA ASN A 219 -0.97 -6.90 6.33
C ASN A 219 -0.42 -6.35 7.64
N THR A 220 0.38 -7.16 8.33
CA THR A 220 0.94 -6.76 9.63
C THR A 220 2.01 -5.69 9.48
N TYR A 221 2.87 -5.79 8.46
CA TYR A 221 3.81 -4.73 8.12
C TYR A 221 3.10 -3.39 7.88
N ASN A 222 2.03 -3.38 7.07
CA ASN A 222 1.29 -2.17 6.77
C ASN A 222 0.48 -1.67 7.99
N MET A 223 -0.06 -2.56 8.83
CA MET A 223 -0.71 -2.15 10.08
C MET A 223 0.28 -1.54 11.08
N LEU A 224 1.50 -2.06 11.19
CA LEU A 224 2.56 -1.46 12.01
C LEU A 224 2.91 -0.06 11.51
N LYS A 225 3.04 0.11 10.19
CA LYS A 225 3.26 1.42 9.59
C LYS A 225 2.15 2.42 9.93
N LEU A 226 0.88 2.03 9.73
CA LEU A 226 -0.26 2.86 10.13
C LEU A 226 -0.26 3.19 11.64
N SER A 227 0.10 2.21 12.49
CA SER A 227 0.18 2.40 13.94
C SER A 227 1.25 3.42 14.33
N LYS A 228 2.40 3.41 13.64
CA LYS A 228 3.46 4.40 13.85
C LYS A 228 2.97 5.80 13.51
N ASP A 229 2.35 5.97 12.34
CA ASP A 229 1.90 7.29 11.87
C ASP A 229 0.83 7.87 12.82
N LEU A 230 -0.15 7.04 13.22
CA LEU A 230 -1.17 7.42 14.19
C LEU A 230 -0.60 7.72 15.60
N TYR A 231 0.41 6.97 16.05
CA TYR A 231 1.10 7.25 17.31
C TYR A 231 1.85 8.59 17.27
N LEU A 232 2.62 8.83 16.22
CA LEU A 232 3.42 10.06 16.09
C LEU A 232 2.55 11.31 16.09
N THR A 233 1.31 11.20 15.62
CA THR A 233 0.37 12.31 15.62
C THR A 233 -0.43 12.43 16.93
N SER A 234 -0.89 11.33 17.52
CA SER A 234 -1.81 11.37 18.67
C SER A 234 -1.15 11.23 20.05
N GLY A 235 0.00 10.56 20.13
CA GLY A 235 0.65 10.16 21.38
C GLY A 235 -0.06 9.04 22.15
N ASP A 236 -1.10 8.41 21.59
CA ASP A 236 -1.89 7.37 22.27
C ASP A 236 -1.12 6.03 22.33
N THR A 237 -0.86 5.52 23.54
CA THR A 237 -0.03 4.33 23.74
C THR A 237 -0.66 3.04 23.22
N LYS A 238 -1.98 3.00 22.95
CA LYS A 238 -2.64 1.81 22.38
C LYS A 238 -2.01 1.35 21.06
N TYR A 239 -1.46 2.31 20.29
CA TYR A 239 -0.76 2.02 19.05
C TYR A 239 0.54 1.27 19.32
N LEU A 240 1.26 1.61 20.40
CA LEU A 240 2.49 0.93 20.82
C LEU A 240 2.22 -0.47 21.37
N ASP A 241 1.14 -0.67 22.12
CA ASP A 241 0.74 -1.99 22.63
C ASP A 241 0.49 -2.97 21.46
N TYR A 242 -0.24 -2.53 20.43
CA TYR A 242 -0.40 -3.30 19.21
C TYR A 242 0.93 -3.49 18.48
N TYR A 243 1.75 -2.43 18.39
CA TYR A 243 3.03 -2.46 17.69
C TYR A 243 3.96 -3.52 18.26
N GLU A 244 4.09 -3.59 19.59
CA GLU A 244 4.87 -4.60 20.28
C GLU A 244 4.32 -6.00 19.98
N ARG A 245 3.02 -6.23 20.20
CA ARG A 245 2.37 -7.53 19.99
C ARG A 245 2.62 -8.06 18.57
N ALA A 246 2.36 -7.24 17.55
CA ALA A 246 2.50 -7.62 16.15
C ALA A 246 3.96 -7.80 15.72
N THR A 247 4.88 -6.98 16.25
CA THR A 247 6.31 -7.08 15.94
C THR A 247 6.90 -8.38 16.44
N TYR A 248 6.70 -8.71 17.73
CA TYR A 248 7.32 -9.90 18.33
C TYR A 248 6.65 -11.20 17.87
N ASN A 249 5.32 -11.20 17.77
CA ASN A 249 4.58 -12.45 17.55
C ASN A 249 4.36 -12.77 16.06
N HIS A 250 4.35 -11.77 15.17
CA HIS A 250 4.17 -12.00 13.74
C HIS A 250 5.42 -11.67 12.93
N ILE A 251 5.92 -10.42 12.96
CA ILE A 251 7.06 -9.99 12.11
C ILE A 251 8.35 -10.75 12.45
N LEU A 252 8.75 -10.79 13.71
CA LEU A 252 9.97 -11.51 14.11
C LEU A 252 9.85 -13.01 13.78
N SER A 253 8.63 -13.54 13.87
CA SER A 253 8.35 -14.94 13.53
C SER A 253 8.30 -15.21 12.01
N SER A 254 8.19 -14.18 11.17
CA SER A 254 8.07 -14.30 9.71
C SER A 254 9.42 -14.32 9.01
N GLN A 255 10.51 -14.60 9.73
CA GLN A 255 11.82 -14.86 9.14
C GLN A 255 12.46 -16.06 9.83
N HIS A 256 12.95 -17.02 9.04
CA HIS A 256 13.70 -18.14 9.57
C HIS A 256 15.06 -17.64 10.10
N PRO A 257 15.38 -17.82 11.39
CA PRO A 257 16.51 -17.14 12.04
C PRO A 257 17.88 -17.52 11.45
N GLY A 258 18.03 -18.75 10.93
CA GLY A 258 19.30 -19.20 10.34
C GLY A 258 19.43 -19.04 8.81
N THR A 259 18.33 -18.92 8.08
CA THR A 259 18.36 -18.98 6.59
C THR A 259 17.81 -17.72 5.92
N GLY A 260 17.17 -16.83 6.69
CA GLY A 260 16.55 -15.62 6.18
C GLY A 260 15.26 -15.84 5.36
N ARG A 261 14.77 -17.08 5.22
CA ARG A 261 13.53 -17.37 4.49
C ARG A 261 12.32 -16.73 5.18
N MET A 262 11.45 -16.08 4.40
CA MET A 262 10.23 -15.45 4.90
C MET A 262 8.99 -16.19 4.37
N PRO A 263 8.15 -16.80 5.23
CA PRO A 263 6.85 -17.31 4.80
C PRO A 263 5.89 -16.15 4.53
N ALA A 264 5.09 -16.24 3.46
CA ALA A 264 4.09 -15.21 3.14
C ALA A 264 2.95 -15.19 4.16
N VAL A 265 2.53 -16.37 4.62
CA VAL A 265 1.36 -16.60 5.47
C VAL A 265 1.72 -17.48 6.68
N ARG A 266 1.08 -17.24 7.82
CA ARG A 266 1.09 -18.17 8.97
C ARG A 266 -0.29 -18.74 9.22
N SER A 267 -0.39 -20.05 9.42
CA SER A 267 -1.65 -20.63 9.89
C SER A 267 -1.81 -20.38 11.40
N ALA A 268 -3.03 -20.08 11.84
CA ALA A 268 -3.31 -19.88 13.26
C ALA A 268 -3.28 -21.20 14.06
N GLY A 269 -3.34 -22.36 13.38
CA GLY A 269 -3.38 -23.70 13.98
C GLY A 269 -2.14 -24.59 13.80
N ALA A 270 -1.14 -24.22 12.98
CA ALA A 270 0.05 -25.05 12.73
C ALA A 270 1.27 -24.31 12.14
N ARG A 271 2.48 -24.89 12.30
CA ARG A 271 3.72 -24.37 11.69
C ARG A 271 3.77 -24.69 10.20
N LEU A 272 3.92 -23.66 9.36
CA LEU A 272 4.36 -23.79 7.97
C LEU A 272 5.72 -23.11 7.81
N THR A 273 6.69 -23.82 7.24
CA THR A 273 7.98 -23.26 6.79
C THR A 273 8.06 -23.39 5.27
N SER A 274 8.48 -22.34 4.58
CA SER A 274 8.67 -22.38 3.13
C SER A 274 9.87 -23.27 2.74
N THR A 275 9.61 -24.27 1.90
CA THR A 275 10.66 -25.06 1.23
C THR A 275 11.15 -24.27 0.01
N GLY A 276 12.36 -23.73 0.09
CA GLY A 276 13.07 -23.17 -1.07
C GLY A 276 13.36 -24.26 -2.10
N ALA A 277 13.35 -23.86 -3.37
CA ALA A 277 13.63 -24.72 -4.51
C ALA A 277 14.96 -25.47 -4.33
N SER A 278 14.88 -26.79 -4.16
CA SER A 278 16.00 -27.68 -4.46
C SER A 278 16.01 -27.89 -5.97
N SER A 279 17.01 -27.33 -6.65
CA SER A 279 17.39 -27.76 -7.98
C SER A 279 17.73 -29.26 -7.93
N MET A 280 16.90 -30.10 -8.56
CA MET A 280 17.31 -31.45 -8.92
C MET A 280 18.22 -31.35 -10.15
N GLY A 281 19.47 -31.75 -9.97
CA GLY A 281 20.31 -32.25 -11.07
C GLY A 281 20.08 -33.74 -11.27
#